data_AF-A0A2J8XRF5-F1
#
_entry.id   AF-A0A2J8XRF5-F1
#
_cell.length_a   1.000
_cell.length_b   1.000
_cell.length_c   1.000
_cell.angle_alpha   90.00
_cell.angle_beta   90.00
_cell.angle_gamma   90.00
#
_symmetry.space_group_name_H-M   'P 1'
#
loop_
_entity.id
_entity.type
_entity.pdbx_description
1 polymer ?
#
loop_
_entity_poly.entity_id
_entity_poly.type
_entity_poly.pdbx_seq_one_letter_code
_entity_poly.pdbx_strand_id
1 'polypeptide(L)'
;MAPKLITLLCLGFCLNQKIGTHVGAQDKFSLSAWPSPVVPLGGRVTLSCHSRLRFVVWTIFQTTGTRSRELHIGLSNNITISPVTPGHAGTYKCVGIYKHTSKWSAESNSLKIIVTGLFTKPAISAHPSSLVHAGTRVSLRCHSELAFDEFILYKEGRIQYSQQLDQGMEAGIHYVEAVFSMGPVTPAHAGAYRCCGCFSHSSYEWSAPSDPLDIVITGKYKKPSLSTQVDPMIRLGEKLTFFCSSEISFDWYHLLRDGVAHGQWLSGGQRHSGAFQANFSVGPATPVPGGTYRCYGSFNDSPYEWSAPSDPLHLYETLRVLLCHSWNPPMSLTHIILKDSPAT
;
A
#
# COMPACT_ATOMS: atom_id res chain seq x y z
N MET A 1 16.97 -74.17 5.17
CA MET A 1 16.17 -74.39 3.94
C MET A 1 14.75 -74.69 4.36
N ALA A 2 13.80 -73.82 4.02
CA ALA A 2 12.38 -74.15 3.99
C ALA A 2 11.81 -73.43 2.77
N PRO A 3 11.36 -74.16 1.73
CA PRO A 3 10.73 -73.57 0.58
C PRO A 3 9.21 -73.48 0.74
N LYS A 4 8.67 -72.61 -0.12
CA LYS A 4 7.29 -72.18 -0.33
C LYS A 4 6.29 -73.34 -0.51
N LEU A 5 5.03 -73.11 -0.14
CA LEU A 5 3.90 -73.57 -0.95
C LEU A 5 2.93 -72.40 -1.19
N ILE A 6 2.67 -72.17 -2.47
CA ILE A 6 1.82 -71.15 -3.08
C ILE A 6 0.69 -71.91 -3.77
N THR A 7 -0.52 -71.34 -3.75
CA THR A 7 -1.68 -71.56 -4.68
C THR A 7 -2.46 -72.89 -4.55
N LEU A 8 -3.80 -72.98 -4.70
CA LEU A 8 -4.82 -72.14 -5.34
C LEU A 8 -6.24 -72.65 -4.93
N LEU A 9 -7.28 -71.87 -5.26
CA LEU A 9 -8.71 -72.24 -5.48
C LEU A 9 -9.62 -72.39 -4.24
N CYS A 10 -10.86 -71.90 -4.19
CA CYS A 10 -11.61 -70.94 -5.01
C CYS A 10 -12.96 -70.67 -4.31
N LEU A 11 -13.47 -69.45 -4.51
CA LEU A 11 -14.89 -69.10 -4.63
C LEU A 11 -15.85 -69.36 -3.46
N GLY A 12 -16.25 -68.25 -2.84
CA GLY A 12 -17.66 -68.02 -2.52
C GLY A 12 -18.03 -68.01 -1.04
N PHE A 13 -17.97 -66.84 -0.42
CA PHE A 13 -19.14 -66.35 0.33
C PHE A 13 -19.04 -64.83 0.53
N CYS A 14 -19.95 -64.12 -0.12
CA CYS A 14 -20.19 -62.70 0.07
C CYS A 14 -20.61 -62.43 1.52
N LEU A 15 -20.01 -61.43 2.18
CA LEU A 15 -20.67 -60.44 3.05
C LEU A 15 -19.63 -59.52 3.69
N ASN A 16 -19.96 -58.23 3.72
CA ASN A 16 -19.25 -57.11 4.33
C ASN A 16 -18.13 -56.44 3.52
N GLN A 17 -18.46 -56.03 2.28
CA GLN A 17 -18.02 -54.69 1.84
C GLN A 17 -18.89 -53.66 2.56
N LYS A 18 -18.39 -53.15 3.69
CA LYS A 18 -18.88 -51.88 4.23
C LYS A 18 -18.31 -50.79 3.32
N ILE A 19 -19.07 -50.48 2.26
CA ILE A 19 -18.88 -49.29 1.45
C ILE A 19 -18.92 -48.13 2.42
N GLY A 20 -17.73 -47.60 2.75
CA GLY A 20 -17.60 -46.31 3.38
C GLY A 20 -18.05 -45.27 2.37
N THR A 21 -19.36 -45.05 2.28
CA THR A 21 -19.91 -43.89 1.60
C THR A 21 -19.24 -42.68 2.22
N HIS A 22 -18.42 -41.98 1.44
CA HIS A 22 -18.03 -40.60 1.70
C HIS A 22 -19.33 -39.78 1.77
N VAL A 23 -19.93 -39.75 2.96
CA VAL A 23 -21.08 -38.91 3.29
C VAL A 23 -20.55 -37.49 3.39
N GLY A 24 -20.98 -36.64 2.46
CA GLY A 24 -20.95 -35.19 2.64
C GLY A 24 -19.89 -34.44 1.85
N ALA A 25 -19.91 -34.52 0.52
CA ALA A 25 -19.79 -33.29 -0.25
C ALA A 25 -21.06 -32.46 0.04
N GLN A 26 -21.12 -31.84 1.22
CA GLN A 26 -22.25 -31.02 1.64
C GLN A 26 -22.31 -29.84 0.67
N ASP A 27 -23.36 -29.77 -0.13
CA ASP A 27 -23.57 -28.74 -1.14
C ASP A 27 -23.25 -27.35 -0.58
N LYS A 28 -22.10 -26.82 -1.01
CA LYS A 28 -21.52 -25.58 -0.51
C LYS A 28 -22.38 -24.41 -1.00
N PHE A 29 -23.25 -23.91 -0.13
CA PHE A 29 -23.94 -22.65 -0.33
C PHE A 29 -23.17 -21.53 0.39
N SER A 30 -23.30 -20.29 -0.09
CA SER A 30 -22.43 -19.19 0.35
C SER A 30 -23.17 -17.87 0.48
N LEU A 31 -22.68 -17.03 1.38
CA LEU A 31 -23.15 -15.67 1.59
C LEU A 31 -22.06 -14.69 1.15
N SER A 32 -22.46 -13.65 0.43
CA SER A 32 -21.57 -12.61 -0.13
C SER A 32 -22.15 -11.22 0.06
N ALA A 33 -21.28 -10.20 0.04
CA ALA A 33 -21.64 -8.79 0.06
C ALA A 33 -21.27 -8.12 -1.27
N TRP A 34 -22.14 -7.23 -1.74
CA TRP A 34 -21.88 -6.36 -2.89
C TRP A 34 -22.23 -4.90 -2.56
N PRO A 35 -21.41 -3.91 -2.95
CA PRO A 35 -20.16 -4.03 -3.71
C PRO A 35 -18.96 -4.50 -2.87
N SER A 36 -19.02 -4.33 -1.54
CA SER A 36 -17.95 -4.68 -0.60
C SER A 36 -18.54 -5.01 0.78
N PRO A 37 -17.91 -5.92 1.57
CA PRO A 37 -18.26 -6.15 2.97
C PRO A 37 -17.79 -5.04 3.92
N VAL A 38 -16.89 -4.15 3.48
CA VAL A 38 -16.47 -2.95 4.21
C VAL A 38 -17.22 -1.77 3.62
N VAL A 39 -18.06 -1.12 4.44
CA VAL A 39 -19.06 -0.15 3.97
C VAL A 39 -18.99 1.12 4.80
N PRO A 40 -18.92 2.31 4.19
CA PRO A 40 -18.96 3.56 4.95
C PRO A 40 -20.34 3.77 5.59
N LEU A 41 -20.34 4.47 6.73
CA LEU A 41 -21.57 4.94 7.39
C LEU A 41 -22.46 5.71 6.38
N GLY A 42 -23.77 5.42 6.39
CA GLY A 42 -24.73 5.98 5.44
C GLY A 42 -24.71 5.31 4.05
N GLY A 43 -23.76 4.41 3.79
CA GLY A 43 -23.61 3.70 2.53
C GLY A 43 -24.70 2.66 2.27
N ARG A 44 -24.42 1.78 1.29
CA ARG A 44 -25.32 0.71 0.86
C ARG A 44 -24.55 -0.58 0.66
N VAL A 45 -25.13 -1.69 1.11
CA VAL A 45 -24.63 -3.03 0.82
C VAL A 45 -25.78 -3.99 0.58
N THR A 46 -25.59 -4.89 -0.38
CA THR A 46 -26.51 -6.00 -0.65
C THR A 46 -25.86 -7.29 -0.21
N LEU A 47 -26.54 -8.02 0.67
CA LEU A 47 -26.17 -9.36 1.07
C LEU A 47 -26.91 -10.35 0.20
N SER A 48 -26.19 -11.32 -0.35
CA SER A 48 -26.74 -12.31 -1.28
C SER A 48 -26.31 -13.72 -0.92
N CYS A 49 -27.31 -14.59 -0.73
CA CYS A 49 -27.12 -16.01 -0.54
C CYS A 49 -27.17 -16.76 -1.87
N HIS A 50 -26.11 -17.50 -2.14
CA HIS A 50 -25.93 -18.29 -3.35
C HIS A 50 -26.02 -19.76 -3.01
N SER A 51 -26.92 -20.47 -3.68
CA SER A 51 -27.04 -21.92 -3.58
C SER A 51 -27.39 -22.53 -4.92
N ARG A 52 -26.90 -23.75 -5.15
CA ARG A 52 -27.35 -24.60 -6.26
C ARG A 52 -28.65 -25.33 -5.92
N LEU A 53 -29.01 -25.38 -4.64
CA LEU A 53 -30.20 -26.03 -4.13
C LEU A 53 -31.41 -25.08 -4.16
N ARG A 54 -32.60 -25.66 -4.33
CA ARG A 54 -33.86 -24.92 -4.43
C ARG A 54 -34.48 -24.72 -3.05
N PHE A 55 -34.25 -23.54 -2.47
CA PHE A 55 -34.90 -23.07 -1.25
C PHE A 55 -36.12 -22.22 -1.56
N VAL A 56 -37.10 -22.22 -0.66
CA VAL A 56 -38.32 -21.38 -0.78
C VAL A 56 -38.21 -20.16 0.12
N VAL A 57 -37.72 -20.36 1.34
CA VAL A 57 -37.55 -19.28 2.31
C VAL A 57 -36.08 -19.18 2.67
N TRP A 58 -35.59 -17.96 2.68
CA TRP A 58 -34.25 -17.60 3.10
C TRP A 58 -34.34 -16.80 4.38
N THR A 59 -33.50 -17.15 5.34
CA THR A 59 -33.32 -16.38 6.57
C THR A 59 -31.88 -15.92 6.67
N ILE A 60 -31.67 -14.62 6.92
CA ILE A 60 -30.36 -14.03 7.15
C ILE A 60 -30.30 -13.57 8.60
N PHE A 61 -29.33 -14.10 9.33
CA PHE A 61 -29.04 -13.74 10.70
C PHE A 61 -27.82 -12.84 10.76
N GLN A 62 -27.85 -11.90 11.70
CA GLN A 62 -26.70 -11.13 12.12
C GLN A 62 -26.36 -11.46 13.57
N THR A 63 -25.10 -11.78 13.81
CA THR A 63 -24.54 -12.06 15.11
C THR A 63 -23.55 -10.97 15.49
N THR A 64 -23.77 -10.37 16.65
CA THR A 64 -22.88 -9.38 17.28
C THR A 64 -22.54 -9.87 18.69
N GLY A 65 -21.28 -10.27 18.91
CA GLY A 65 -20.89 -10.97 20.14
C GLY A 65 -21.65 -12.29 20.29
N THR A 66 -22.43 -12.44 21.36
CA THR A 66 -23.27 -13.62 21.64
C THR A 66 -24.72 -13.49 21.15
N ARG A 67 -25.13 -12.30 20.72
CA ARG A 67 -26.51 -12.03 20.31
C ARG A 67 -26.69 -12.29 18.82
N SER A 68 -27.57 -13.24 18.48
CA SER A 68 -28.06 -13.43 17.11
C SER A 68 -29.39 -12.73 16.94
N ARG A 69 -29.56 -11.98 15.86
CA ARG A 69 -30.83 -11.39 15.44
C ARG A 69 -31.16 -11.82 14.03
N GLU A 70 -32.43 -12.05 13.78
CA GLU A 70 -32.94 -12.23 12.44
C GLU A 70 -33.08 -10.87 11.75
N LEU A 71 -32.45 -10.72 10.59
CA LEU A 71 -32.51 -9.48 9.82
C LEU A 71 -33.51 -9.59 8.65
N HIS A 72 -33.64 -10.78 8.06
CA HIS A 72 -34.47 -11.01 6.89
C HIS A 72 -35.07 -12.41 6.93
N ILE A 73 -36.37 -12.52 6.64
CA ILE A 73 -37.02 -13.74 6.19
C ILE A 73 -37.77 -13.41 4.90
N GLY A 74 -37.56 -14.21 3.86
CA GLY A 74 -38.43 -14.12 2.69
C GLY A 74 -38.06 -15.05 1.56
N LEU A 75 -38.79 -14.90 0.45
CA LEU A 75 -38.51 -15.65 -0.79
C LEU A 75 -37.24 -15.16 -1.49
N SER A 76 -36.89 -13.88 -1.28
CA SER A 76 -35.65 -13.30 -1.79
C SER A 76 -34.44 -13.86 -1.04
N ASN A 77 -33.46 -14.34 -1.79
CA ASN A 77 -32.14 -14.71 -1.29
C ASN A 77 -31.22 -13.50 -1.05
N ASN A 78 -31.71 -12.29 -1.29
CA ASN A 78 -30.97 -11.05 -1.19
C ASN A 78 -31.68 -10.04 -0.29
N ILE A 79 -30.91 -9.29 0.49
CA ILE A 79 -31.37 -8.10 1.25
C ILE A 79 -30.43 -6.93 0.99
N THR A 80 -31.01 -5.74 0.79
CA THR A 80 -30.24 -4.49 0.70
C THR A 80 -30.37 -3.72 2.00
N ILE A 81 -29.24 -3.33 2.58
CA ILE A 81 -29.15 -2.46 3.76
C ILE A 81 -28.76 -1.06 3.26
N SER A 82 -29.64 -0.08 3.46
CA SER A 82 -29.41 1.32 3.07
C SER A 82 -30.40 2.22 3.82
N PRO A 83 -29.93 3.27 4.54
CA PRO A 83 -28.53 3.58 4.83
C PRO A 83 -27.91 2.60 5.85
N VAL A 84 -26.61 2.33 5.72
CA VAL A 84 -25.85 1.56 6.72
C VAL A 84 -25.63 2.40 7.98
N THR A 85 -25.77 1.76 9.14
CA THR A 85 -25.63 2.35 10.48
C THR A 85 -24.70 1.47 11.34
N PRO A 86 -24.17 1.94 12.48
CA PRO A 86 -23.25 1.15 13.31
C PRO A 86 -23.84 -0.21 13.71
N GLY A 87 -25.14 -0.26 14.03
CA GLY A 87 -25.84 -1.49 14.41
C GLY A 87 -25.92 -2.56 13.30
N HIS A 88 -25.52 -2.26 12.06
CA HIS A 88 -25.40 -3.25 10.98
C HIS A 88 -24.01 -3.92 10.93
N ALA A 89 -23.04 -3.44 11.70
CA ALA A 89 -21.74 -4.08 11.83
C ALA A 89 -21.88 -5.45 12.52
N GLY A 90 -21.14 -6.46 12.06
CA GLY A 90 -21.18 -7.79 12.68
C GLY A 90 -20.97 -8.95 11.71
N THR A 91 -21.21 -10.17 12.21
CA THR A 91 -21.09 -11.39 11.41
C THR A 91 -22.46 -11.84 10.92
N TYR A 92 -22.55 -12.16 9.64
CA TYR A 92 -23.77 -12.60 8.99
C TYR A 92 -23.66 -14.04 8.55
N LYS A 93 -24.77 -14.76 8.65
CA LYS A 93 -24.94 -16.10 8.08
C LYS A 93 -26.34 -16.20 7.48
N CYS A 94 -26.51 -17.10 6.53
CA CYS A 94 -27.83 -17.44 6.05
C CYS A 94 -28.11 -18.92 6.06
N VAL A 95 -29.40 -19.22 6.06
CA VAL A 95 -29.98 -20.55 5.99
C VAL A 95 -31.17 -20.51 5.04
N GLY A 96 -31.50 -21.66 4.48
CA GLY A 96 -32.66 -21.83 3.60
C GLY A 96 -33.56 -22.96 4.07
N ILE A 97 -34.86 -22.84 3.77
CA ILE A 97 -35.84 -23.91 3.96
C ILE A 97 -36.13 -24.57 2.61
N TYR A 98 -36.00 -25.89 2.56
CA TYR A 98 -36.24 -26.68 1.34
C TYR A 98 -37.73 -26.72 0.95
N LYS A 99 -38.01 -26.56 -0.35
CA LYS A 99 -39.37 -26.50 -0.91
C LYS A 99 -40.30 -27.66 -0.56
N HIS A 100 -39.75 -28.85 -0.35
CA HIS A 100 -40.52 -30.08 -0.27
C HIS A 100 -40.42 -30.80 1.07
N THR A 101 -39.62 -30.30 2.01
CA THR A 101 -39.36 -31.02 3.28
C THR A 101 -39.53 -30.15 4.51
N SER A 102 -39.69 -28.83 4.37
CA SER A 102 -39.69 -27.87 5.48
C SER A 102 -38.50 -28.01 6.44
N LYS A 103 -37.42 -28.66 5.97
CA LYS A 103 -36.17 -28.80 6.72
C LYS A 103 -35.29 -27.58 6.47
N TRP A 104 -34.59 -27.17 7.51
CA TRP A 104 -33.55 -26.15 7.44
C TRP A 104 -32.29 -26.73 6.80
N SER A 105 -31.60 -25.92 6.02
CA SER A 105 -30.23 -26.20 5.57
C SER A 105 -29.24 -26.12 6.74
N ALA A 106 -27.99 -26.53 6.50
CA ALA A 106 -26.87 -26.06 7.30
C ALA A 106 -26.73 -24.53 7.21
N GLU A 107 -25.83 -23.92 7.97
CA GLU A 107 -25.49 -22.49 7.89
C GLU A 107 -24.44 -22.21 6.80
N SER A 108 -24.48 -20.99 6.22
CA SER A 108 -23.52 -20.55 5.22
C SER A 108 -22.15 -20.31 5.83
N ASN A 109 -21.17 -19.95 5.00
CA ASN A 109 -19.98 -19.27 5.51
C ASN A 109 -20.38 -18.00 6.30
N SER A 110 -19.59 -17.69 7.32
CA SER A 110 -19.67 -16.41 8.03
C SER A 110 -19.18 -15.28 7.11
N LEU A 111 -19.93 -14.19 7.06
CA LEU A 111 -19.57 -12.96 6.35
C LEU A 111 -19.51 -11.80 7.34
N LYS A 112 -18.34 -11.19 7.52
CA LYS A 112 -18.19 -10.02 8.39
C LYS A 112 -18.53 -8.75 7.63
N ILE A 113 -19.47 -7.95 8.12
CA ILE A 113 -19.74 -6.60 7.62
C ILE A 113 -19.10 -5.61 8.58
N ILE A 114 -18.26 -4.76 8.01
CA ILE A 114 -17.52 -3.72 8.72
C ILE A 114 -18.10 -2.37 8.32
N VAL A 115 -18.36 -1.52 9.31
CA VAL A 115 -18.82 -0.16 9.09
C VAL A 115 -17.68 0.80 9.36
N THR A 116 -17.29 1.60 8.36
CA THR A 116 -16.20 2.59 8.46
C THR A 116 -16.75 4.01 8.63
N GLY A 117 -15.90 4.92 9.11
CA GLY A 117 -16.27 6.34 9.29
C GLY A 117 -16.96 6.65 10.61
N LEU A 118 -16.83 5.77 11.62
CA LEU A 118 -17.42 5.96 12.94
C LEU A 118 -16.52 6.77 13.89
N PHE A 119 -15.22 6.72 13.66
CA PHE A 119 -14.19 7.44 14.42
C PHE A 119 -13.31 8.29 13.50
N THR A 120 -12.56 9.23 14.07
CA THR A 120 -11.62 10.07 13.33
C THR A 120 -10.56 9.24 12.63
N LYS A 121 -10.15 9.66 11.42
CA LYS A 121 -9.19 8.90 10.62
C LYS A 121 -7.79 8.95 11.26
N PRO A 122 -7.05 7.84 11.29
CA PRO A 122 -5.65 7.85 11.65
C PRO A 122 -4.80 8.49 10.54
N ALA A 123 -3.55 8.78 10.86
CA ALA A 123 -2.54 9.19 9.89
C ALA A 123 -1.62 8.02 9.56
N ILE A 124 -1.12 7.98 8.32
CA ILE A 124 -0.25 6.92 7.81
C ILE A 124 1.04 7.53 7.25
N SER A 125 2.18 6.87 7.47
CA SER A 125 3.48 7.27 6.93
C SER A 125 4.37 6.05 6.60
N ALA A 126 5.42 6.28 5.82
CA ALA A 126 6.43 5.26 5.50
C ALA A 126 7.79 5.65 6.09
N HIS A 127 8.51 4.66 6.60
CA HIS A 127 9.86 4.81 7.10
C HIS A 127 10.78 3.73 6.50
N PRO A 128 11.98 4.09 5.99
CA PRO A 128 12.56 5.44 5.95
C PRO A 128 11.95 6.35 4.88
N SER A 129 11.29 5.77 3.87
CA SER A 129 10.78 6.46 2.68
C SER A 129 9.66 5.64 2.03
N SER A 130 8.73 6.28 1.34
CA SER A 130 7.72 5.63 0.49
C SER A 130 8.22 5.27 -0.92
N LEU A 131 9.36 5.82 -1.34
CA LEU A 131 10.13 5.33 -2.49
C LEU A 131 11.11 4.26 -2.00
N VAL A 132 10.88 3.02 -2.40
CA VAL A 132 11.57 1.85 -1.85
C VAL A 132 12.23 1.07 -2.98
N HIS A 133 13.46 0.61 -2.77
CA HIS A 133 14.14 -0.24 -3.74
C HIS A 133 13.73 -1.70 -3.58
N ALA A 134 13.49 -2.41 -4.69
CA ALA A 134 13.22 -3.84 -4.66
C ALA A 134 14.28 -4.61 -3.85
N GLY A 135 13.84 -5.57 -3.04
CA GLY A 135 14.69 -6.36 -2.14
C GLY A 135 14.97 -5.70 -0.79
N THR A 136 14.59 -4.44 -0.56
CA THR A 136 14.74 -3.77 0.74
C THR A 136 13.49 -3.90 1.60
N ARG A 137 13.52 -3.40 2.85
CA ARG A 137 12.37 -3.37 3.76
C ARG A 137 11.91 -1.93 3.97
N VAL A 138 10.61 -1.76 4.19
CA VAL A 138 9.98 -0.49 4.58
C VAL A 138 9.00 -0.77 5.72
N SER A 139 8.88 0.18 6.64
CA SER A 139 7.87 0.13 7.70
C SER A 139 6.78 1.15 7.40
N LEU A 140 5.52 0.69 7.38
CA LEU A 140 4.36 1.57 7.29
C LEU A 140 3.82 1.79 8.70
N ARG A 141 3.69 3.05 9.09
CA ARG A 141 3.27 3.44 10.42
C ARG A 141 1.89 4.04 10.36
N CYS A 142 0.98 3.54 11.17
CA CYS A 142 -0.35 4.10 11.32
C CYS A 142 -0.50 4.59 12.75
N HIS A 143 -0.79 5.88 12.95
CA HIS A 143 -0.92 6.45 14.28
C HIS A 143 -2.20 7.27 14.43
N SER A 144 -2.67 7.35 15.67
CA SER A 144 -3.90 8.05 16.04
C SER A 144 -3.78 8.58 17.47
N GLU A 145 -4.41 9.74 17.72
CA GLU A 145 -4.63 10.24 19.08
C GLU A 145 -5.67 9.40 19.84
N LEU A 146 -6.60 8.77 19.12
CA LEU A 146 -7.49 7.77 19.70
C LEU A 146 -6.72 6.48 19.95
N ALA A 147 -6.76 6.01 21.19
CA ALA A 147 -6.13 4.78 21.68
C ALA A 147 -6.82 3.51 21.13
N PHE A 148 -6.82 3.34 19.82
CA PHE A 148 -7.29 2.12 19.18
C PHE A 148 -6.49 0.90 19.65
N ASP A 149 -7.20 -0.20 19.90
CA ASP A 149 -6.60 -1.47 20.28
C ASP A 149 -6.01 -2.21 19.08
N GLU A 150 -6.52 -1.93 17.88
CA GLU A 150 -6.09 -2.58 16.65
C GLU A 150 -6.06 -1.57 15.49
N PHE A 151 -5.04 -1.71 14.64
CA PHE A 151 -4.94 -1.01 13.37
C PHE A 151 -4.97 -2.01 12.22
N ILE A 152 -5.68 -1.66 11.17
CA ILE A 152 -5.80 -2.45 9.95
C ILE A 152 -5.19 -1.67 8.81
N LEU A 153 -4.11 -2.21 8.25
CA LEU A 153 -3.49 -1.70 7.03
C LEU A 153 -3.96 -2.52 5.83
N TYR A 154 -4.32 -1.84 4.74
CA TYR A 154 -4.68 -2.50 3.47
C TYR A 154 -4.21 -1.69 2.27
N LYS A 155 -4.03 -2.38 1.15
CA LYS A 155 -3.73 -1.80 -0.16
C LYS A 155 -5.04 -1.51 -0.90
N GLU A 156 -5.17 -0.37 -1.55
CA GLU A 156 -6.33 -0.07 -2.37
C GLU A 156 -6.59 -1.15 -3.44
N GLY A 157 -7.87 -1.40 -3.75
CA GLY A 157 -8.28 -2.45 -4.69
C GLY A 157 -8.17 -3.88 -4.15
N ARG A 158 -7.57 -4.10 -2.96
CA ARG A 158 -7.57 -5.39 -2.27
C ARG A 158 -7.77 -5.17 -0.77
N ILE A 159 -8.97 -5.46 -0.27
CA ILE A 159 -9.20 -5.58 1.18
C ILE A 159 -8.58 -6.91 1.62
N GLN A 160 -7.26 -6.94 1.70
CA GLN A 160 -6.53 -8.04 2.28
C GLN A 160 -6.26 -7.64 3.72
N TYR A 161 -6.93 -8.33 4.65
CA TYR A 161 -6.56 -8.28 6.06
C TYR A 161 -5.08 -8.64 6.16
N SER A 162 -4.29 -7.73 6.75
CA SER A 162 -2.88 -7.84 7.12
C SER A 162 -2.25 -9.18 6.74
N GLN A 163 -1.95 -9.38 5.46
CA GLN A 163 -1.34 -10.63 5.03
C GLN A 163 0.13 -10.53 5.42
N GLN A 164 0.46 -11.12 6.57
CA GLN A 164 1.84 -11.40 6.99
C GLN A 164 2.74 -10.14 7.02
N LEU A 165 2.25 -9.03 7.58
CA LEU A 165 3.13 -7.97 8.07
C LEU A 165 3.29 -8.16 9.58
N ASP A 166 4.53 -8.18 10.06
CA ASP A 166 4.81 -8.15 11.49
C ASP A 166 4.32 -6.81 12.03
N GLN A 167 3.31 -6.87 12.91
CA GLN A 167 2.72 -5.72 13.57
C GLN A 167 3.33 -5.57 14.97
N GLY A 168 3.97 -4.43 15.22
CA GLY A 168 4.31 -3.97 16.56
C GLY A 168 3.42 -2.79 16.93
N MET A 169 2.88 -2.78 18.15
CA MET A 169 2.16 -1.62 18.69
C MET A 169 3.05 -0.88 19.67
N GLU A 170 3.11 0.44 19.53
CA GLU A 170 3.81 1.35 20.42
C GLU A 170 2.82 2.39 20.93
N ALA A 171 2.78 2.60 22.24
CA ALA A 171 1.94 3.60 22.88
C ALA A 171 2.82 4.74 23.40
N GLY A 172 2.57 5.95 22.91
CA GLY A 172 3.09 7.19 23.48
C GLY A 172 2.11 7.78 24.50
N ILE A 173 2.49 8.90 25.12
CA ILE A 173 1.66 9.58 26.15
C ILE A 173 0.31 10.06 25.58
N HIS A 174 0.25 10.42 24.30
CA HIS A 174 -0.94 11.01 23.66
C HIS A 174 -1.28 10.39 22.28
N TYR A 175 -0.67 9.26 21.93
CA TYR A 175 -0.94 8.59 20.67
C TYR A 175 -0.66 7.11 20.78
N VAL A 176 -1.33 6.33 19.93
CA VAL A 176 -0.98 4.94 19.66
C VAL A 176 -0.53 4.82 18.22
N GLU A 177 0.51 4.04 18.00
CA GLU A 177 1.06 3.75 16.67
C GLU A 177 1.14 2.23 16.48
N ALA A 178 0.79 1.78 15.28
CA ALA A 178 1.11 0.46 14.79
C ALA A 178 2.16 0.57 13.69
N VAL A 179 3.22 -0.22 13.81
CA VAL A 179 4.29 -0.33 12.82
C VAL A 179 4.14 -1.65 12.08
N PHE A 180 3.90 -1.58 10.79
CA PHE A 180 3.78 -2.72 9.88
C PHE A 180 5.06 -2.85 9.06
N SER A 181 5.85 -3.88 9.33
CA SER A 181 7.07 -4.14 8.56
C SER A 181 6.79 -4.89 7.27
N MET A 182 7.17 -4.31 6.13
CA MET A 182 6.96 -4.85 4.79
C MET A 182 8.31 -5.17 4.11
N GLY A 183 8.45 -6.39 3.60
CA GLY A 183 9.53 -6.78 2.70
C GLY A 183 10.22 -8.12 3.07
N PRO A 184 11.29 -8.52 2.34
CA PRO A 184 11.90 -7.83 1.19
C PRO A 184 10.89 -7.47 0.09
N VAL A 185 10.80 -6.20 -0.29
CA VAL A 185 9.74 -5.73 -1.18
C VAL A 185 9.98 -6.14 -2.63
N THR A 186 8.90 -6.35 -3.35
CA THR A 186 8.86 -6.66 -4.78
C THR A 186 7.87 -5.72 -5.45
N PRO A 187 7.87 -5.58 -6.80
CA PRO A 187 6.92 -4.69 -7.48
C PRO A 187 5.44 -4.96 -7.16
N ALA A 188 5.08 -6.19 -6.80
CA ALA A 188 3.71 -6.54 -6.35
C ALA A 188 3.26 -5.74 -5.10
N HIS A 189 4.20 -5.25 -4.29
CA HIS A 189 3.93 -4.42 -3.12
C HIS A 189 3.64 -2.96 -3.48
N ALA A 190 3.92 -2.50 -4.71
CA ALA A 190 3.72 -1.12 -5.14
C ALA A 190 2.23 -0.75 -5.19
N GLY A 191 1.84 0.40 -4.65
CA GLY A 191 0.45 0.89 -4.69
C GLY A 191 0.08 1.84 -3.57
N ALA A 192 -1.17 2.31 -3.59
CA ALA A 192 -1.74 3.12 -2.52
C ALA A 192 -2.18 2.26 -1.32
N TYR A 193 -1.76 2.66 -0.12
CA TYR A 193 -2.14 2.01 1.14
C TYR A 193 -2.96 2.96 2.01
N ARG A 194 -3.87 2.39 2.79
CA ARG A 194 -4.61 3.10 3.83
C ARG A 194 -4.63 2.29 5.11
N CYS A 195 -4.83 2.98 6.23
CA CYS A 195 -5.09 2.33 7.49
C CYS A 195 -6.38 2.83 8.16
N CYS A 196 -6.97 1.95 8.95
CA CYS A 196 -8.08 2.24 9.86
C CYS A 196 -7.71 1.78 11.28
N GLY A 197 -8.35 2.34 12.29
CA GLY A 197 -8.28 1.87 13.67
C GLY A 197 -9.64 1.36 14.17
N CYS A 198 -9.62 0.42 15.11
CA CYS A 198 -10.82 -0.03 15.83
C CYS A 198 -10.49 -0.42 17.27
N PHE A 199 -11.53 -0.58 18.09
CA PHE A 199 -11.40 -1.07 19.45
C PHE A 199 -11.73 -2.56 19.50
N SER A 200 -11.09 -3.27 20.42
CA SER A 200 -11.24 -4.72 20.63
C SER A 200 -12.69 -5.12 20.91
N HIS A 201 -13.42 -4.28 21.66
CA HIS A 201 -14.84 -4.49 21.99
C HIS A 201 -15.79 -4.18 20.82
N SER A 202 -15.31 -3.57 19.74
CA SER A 202 -16.09 -3.17 18.57
C SER A 202 -15.31 -3.40 17.25
N SER A 203 -14.75 -4.59 17.07
CA SER A 203 -13.88 -4.93 15.93
C SER A 203 -14.51 -4.82 14.52
N TYR A 204 -15.83 -4.68 14.41
CA TYR A 204 -16.56 -4.44 13.15
C TYR A 204 -16.83 -2.95 12.88
N GLU A 205 -16.52 -2.07 13.84
CA GLU A 205 -16.74 -0.64 13.80
C GLU A 205 -15.40 0.07 13.68
N TRP A 206 -15.12 0.61 12.50
CA TRP A 206 -13.81 1.16 12.17
C TRP A 206 -13.86 2.68 12.06
N SER A 207 -12.69 3.29 12.28
CA SER A 207 -12.46 4.69 11.95
C SER A 207 -12.76 5.00 10.48
N ALA A 208 -12.83 6.29 10.17
CA ALA A 208 -12.62 6.72 8.79
C ALA A 208 -11.23 6.23 8.31
N PRO A 209 -11.09 5.87 7.03
CA PRO A 209 -9.80 5.48 6.49
C PRO A 209 -8.84 6.68 6.44
N SER A 210 -7.55 6.43 6.64
CA SER A 210 -6.50 7.45 6.49
C SER A 210 -6.47 8.05 5.08
N ASP A 211 -5.73 9.14 4.91
CA ASP A 211 -5.32 9.54 3.56
C ASP A 211 -4.46 8.43 2.92
N PRO A 212 -4.51 8.28 1.58
CA PRO A 212 -3.70 7.27 0.91
C PRO A 212 -2.21 7.58 1.01
N LEU A 213 -1.42 6.54 1.22
CA LEU A 213 0.04 6.57 1.14
C LEU A 213 0.50 5.72 -0.05
N ASP A 214 1.02 6.39 -1.06
CA ASP A 214 1.56 5.74 -2.25
C ASP A 214 2.95 5.16 -1.95
N ILE A 215 3.08 3.84 -2.07
CA ILE A 215 4.36 3.13 -1.98
C ILE A 215 4.84 2.80 -3.39
N VAL A 216 5.97 3.41 -3.76
CA VAL A 216 6.58 3.27 -5.07
C VAL A 216 7.77 2.33 -4.97
N ILE A 217 7.81 1.29 -5.80
CA ILE A 217 8.89 0.32 -5.83
C ILE A 217 9.79 0.57 -7.05
N THR A 218 11.07 0.84 -6.81
CA THR A 218 12.10 1.05 -7.84
C THR A 218 12.87 -0.23 -8.13
N GLY A 219 13.55 -0.26 -9.28
CA GLY A 219 14.39 -1.40 -9.69
C GLY A 219 13.67 -2.49 -10.49
N LYS A 220 12.42 -2.25 -10.93
CA LYS A 220 11.70 -3.20 -11.81
C LYS A 220 12.26 -3.19 -13.24
N TYR A 221 12.62 -2.02 -13.75
CA TYR A 221 13.08 -1.81 -15.12
C TYR A 221 14.52 -1.26 -15.17
N LYS A 222 15.20 -1.35 -16.32
CA LYS A 222 16.55 -0.81 -16.52
C LYS A 222 16.60 0.70 -16.25
N LYS A 223 17.69 1.18 -15.64
CA LYS A 223 17.86 2.60 -15.31
C LYS A 223 17.88 3.51 -16.54
N PRO A 224 17.30 4.72 -16.47
CA PRO A 224 17.54 5.78 -17.45
C PRO A 224 18.88 6.49 -17.19
N SER A 225 19.24 7.40 -18.08
CA SER A 225 20.38 8.30 -17.99
C SER A 225 19.90 9.72 -17.70
N LEU A 226 20.55 10.39 -16.75
CA LEU A 226 20.26 11.78 -16.38
C LEU A 226 21.42 12.68 -16.80
N SER A 227 21.10 13.79 -17.46
CA SER A 227 22.07 14.81 -17.88
C SER A 227 21.46 16.21 -17.79
N THR A 228 22.26 17.25 -18.03
CA THR A 228 21.85 18.66 -18.04
C THR A 228 22.66 19.42 -19.10
N GLN A 229 22.14 20.56 -19.56
CA GLN A 229 22.76 21.39 -20.60
C GLN A 229 23.94 22.25 -20.10
N VAL A 230 24.08 22.40 -18.78
CA VAL A 230 25.07 23.29 -18.15
C VAL A 230 26.12 22.44 -17.41
N ASP A 231 27.38 22.85 -17.44
CA ASP A 231 28.41 22.35 -16.51
C ASP A 231 27.87 22.48 -15.06
N PRO A 232 28.17 21.60 -14.07
CA PRO A 232 27.54 21.59 -12.74
C PRO A 232 27.67 22.87 -11.89
N MET A 233 28.27 23.93 -12.45
CA MET A 233 28.50 25.26 -11.91
C MET A 233 27.42 26.24 -12.39
N ILE A 234 26.30 26.33 -11.66
CA ILE A 234 25.16 27.16 -12.09
C ILE A 234 25.28 28.60 -11.58
N ARG A 235 25.15 29.57 -12.48
CA ARG A 235 25.07 30.99 -12.13
C ARG A 235 23.65 31.36 -11.65
N LEU A 236 23.58 32.24 -10.66
CA LEU A 236 22.32 32.73 -10.09
C LEU A 236 21.41 33.31 -11.19
N GLY A 237 20.21 32.75 -11.35
CA GLY A 237 19.18 33.25 -12.27
C GLY A 237 19.04 32.49 -13.61
N GLU A 238 19.87 31.48 -13.87
CA GLU A 238 19.76 30.67 -15.08
C GLU A 238 18.71 29.56 -14.94
N LYS A 239 17.91 29.35 -16.01
CA LYS A 239 16.95 28.25 -16.10
C LYS A 239 17.70 26.95 -16.34
N LEU A 240 17.67 26.03 -15.37
CA LEU A 240 18.27 24.72 -15.51
C LEU A 240 17.28 23.73 -16.13
N THR A 241 17.73 22.95 -17.12
CA THR A 241 16.93 21.87 -17.71
C THR A 241 17.67 20.54 -17.59
N PHE A 242 17.01 19.57 -16.94
CA PHE A 242 17.46 18.18 -16.87
C PHE A 242 16.88 17.38 -18.02
N PHE A 243 17.69 16.48 -18.57
CA PHE A 243 17.30 15.54 -19.61
C PHE A 243 17.39 14.12 -19.04
N CYS A 244 16.25 13.46 -18.92
CA CYS A 244 16.19 12.05 -18.54
C CYS A 244 15.86 11.21 -19.77
N SER A 245 16.80 10.38 -20.22
CA SER A 245 16.66 9.55 -21.42
C SER A 245 16.73 8.07 -21.08
N SER A 246 16.06 7.21 -21.83
CA SER A 246 16.15 5.75 -21.69
C SER A 246 16.15 5.07 -23.06
N GLU A 247 16.50 3.79 -23.12
CA GLU A 247 16.19 2.95 -24.29
C GLU A 247 14.76 2.39 -24.21
N ILE A 248 14.19 2.37 -23.00
CA ILE A 248 12.82 1.93 -22.75
C ILE A 248 11.88 3.12 -22.94
N SER A 249 10.82 2.92 -23.71
CA SER A 249 9.78 3.92 -23.95
C SER A 249 8.82 4.00 -22.76
N PHE A 250 9.26 4.61 -21.65
CA PHE A 250 8.38 4.88 -20.53
C PHE A 250 7.30 5.92 -20.91
N ASP A 251 6.11 5.80 -20.31
CA ASP A 251 5.05 6.79 -20.48
C ASP A 251 5.34 8.05 -19.66
N TRP A 252 5.92 7.83 -18.48
CA TRP A 252 6.28 8.88 -17.53
C TRP A 252 7.73 8.79 -17.13
N TYR A 253 8.34 9.95 -16.97
CA TYR A 253 9.63 10.10 -16.33
C TYR A 253 9.47 10.93 -15.05
N HIS A 254 10.26 10.59 -14.04
CA HIS A 254 10.25 11.24 -12.73
C HIS A 254 11.64 11.77 -12.41
N LEU A 255 11.74 13.00 -11.93
CA LEU A 255 12.98 13.61 -11.47
C LEU A 255 12.89 13.91 -9.97
N LEU A 256 13.80 13.34 -9.19
CA LEU A 256 13.83 13.49 -7.74
C LEU A 256 15.17 14.08 -7.29
N ARG A 257 15.12 14.89 -6.24
CA ARG A 257 16.28 15.36 -5.47
C ARG A 257 16.32 14.61 -4.14
N ASP A 258 17.48 14.05 -3.79
CA ASP A 258 17.68 13.36 -2.52
C ASP A 258 17.37 14.26 -1.33
N GLY A 259 16.79 13.68 -0.28
CA GLY A 259 16.51 14.38 0.98
C GLY A 259 15.26 15.28 0.96
N VAL A 260 14.53 15.34 -0.15
CA VAL A 260 13.22 16.02 -0.22
C VAL A 260 12.10 15.00 0.08
N ALA A 261 11.22 15.33 1.02
CA ALA A 261 10.10 14.48 1.40
C ALA A 261 9.12 14.26 0.22
N HIS A 262 8.49 13.08 0.18
CA HIS A 262 7.44 12.77 -0.80
C HIS A 262 6.30 13.79 -0.71
N GLY A 263 5.91 14.40 -1.85
CA GLY A 263 4.85 15.40 -1.97
C GLY A 263 5.29 16.73 -2.62
N GLN A 264 6.59 17.05 -2.61
CA GLN A 264 7.17 18.22 -3.31
C GLN A 264 7.95 17.81 -4.57
N TRP A 265 7.33 17.00 -5.42
CA TRP A 265 7.99 16.44 -6.60
C TRP A 265 8.02 17.46 -7.73
N LEU A 266 9.13 17.51 -8.45
CA LEU A 266 9.14 18.06 -9.80
C LEU A 266 8.66 16.97 -10.76
N SER A 267 7.39 16.56 -10.61
CA SER A 267 6.73 15.70 -11.59
C SER A 267 6.44 16.54 -12.82
N GLY A 268 6.99 16.17 -13.98
CA GLY A 268 6.75 16.98 -15.16
C GLY A 268 7.59 16.60 -16.36
N GLY A 269 7.29 15.45 -16.96
CA GLY A 269 7.87 15.05 -18.22
C GLY A 269 6.95 14.06 -18.94
N GLN A 270 5.95 14.57 -19.66
CA GLN A 270 5.22 13.74 -20.62
C GLN A 270 6.09 13.57 -21.87
N ARG A 271 6.08 12.36 -22.42
CA ARG A 271 6.77 11.99 -23.67
C ARG A 271 6.64 13.10 -24.72
N HIS A 272 7.76 13.69 -25.14
CA HIS A 272 7.78 14.55 -26.31
C HIS A 272 7.97 13.71 -27.57
N SER A 273 6.94 13.65 -28.43
CA SER A 273 7.06 13.27 -29.84
C SER A 273 7.77 11.94 -30.15
N GLY A 274 7.44 10.87 -29.41
CA GLY A 274 8.04 9.56 -29.69
C GLY A 274 9.47 9.37 -29.19
N ALA A 275 10.11 10.42 -28.65
CA ALA A 275 11.46 10.36 -28.10
C ALA A 275 11.48 9.62 -26.76
N PHE A 276 12.53 8.85 -26.53
CA PHE A 276 12.79 8.14 -25.27
C PHE A 276 13.39 9.06 -24.21
N GLN A 277 12.88 10.29 -24.11
CA GLN A 277 13.44 11.34 -23.26
C GLN A 277 12.35 12.29 -22.74
N ALA A 278 12.53 12.75 -21.51
CA ALA A 278 11.79 13.83 -20.89
C ALA A 278 12.71 14.96 -20.44
N ASN A 279 12.19 16.19 -20.51
CA ASN A 279 12.93 17.41 -20.17
C ASN A 279 12.26 18.07 -18.97
N PHE A 280 13.00 18.27 -17.88
CA PHE A 280 12.49 18.90 -16.66
C PHE A 280 13.16 20.26 -16.49
N SER A 281 12.38 21.33 -16.63
CA SER A 281 12.87 22.68 -16.37
C SER A 281 12.60 23.08 -14.92
N VAL A 282 13.66 23.35 -14.18
CA VAL A 282 13.55 24.02 -12.87
C VAL A 282 13.59 25.53 -13.15
N GLY A 283 12.52 26.23 -12.78
CA GLY A 283 12.36 27.66 -13.03
C GLY A 283 13.43 28.52 -12.33
N PRO A 284 13.40 29.85 -12.50
CA PRO A 284 14.34 30.80 -11.89
C PRO A 284 14.08 30.96 -10.38
N ALA A 285 13.86 29.87 -9.66
CA ALA A 285 13.86 29.86 -8.21
C ALA A 285 15.28 30.23 -7.79
N THR A 286 15.44 31.42 -7.25
CA THR A 286 16.65 31.82 -6.56
C THR A 286 16.60 31.26 -5.13
N PRO A 287 17.55 30.40 -4.71
CA PRO A 287 18.55 29.65 -5.50
C PRO A 287 17.98 28.35 -6.10
N VAL A 288 18.58 27.87 -7.20
CA VAL A 288 18.32 26.52 -7.71
C VAL A 288 18.82 25.56 -6.64
N PRO A 289 17.96 24.68 -6.09
CA PRO A 289 18.35 23.93 -4.90
C PRO A 289 19.53 22.99 -5.19
N GLY A 290 20.71 23.26 -4.65
CA GLY A 290 21.88 22.38 -4.83
C GLY A 290 21.64 20.98 -4.26
N GLY A 291 22.17 19.90 -4.83
CA GLY A 291 21.98 18.56 -4.27
C GLY A 291 22.10 17.46 -5.29
N THR A 292 21.72 16.25 -4.88
CA THR A 292 21.81 15.05 -5.72
C THR A 292 20.47 14.80 -6.41
N TYR A 293 20.48 14.75 -7.73
CA TYR A 293 19.30 14.47 -8.55
C TYR A 293 19.40 13.09 -9.19
N ARG A 294 18.27 12.41 -9.30
CA ARG A 294 18.10 11.13 -10.00
C ARG A 294 16.83 11.11 -10.79
N CYS A 295 16.83 10.37 -11.90
CA CYS A 295 15.62 10.16 -12.69
C CYS A 295 15.21 8.70 -12.81
N TYR A 296 13.93 8.49 -13.04
CA TYR A 296 13.25 7.20 -13.10
C TYR A 296 12.23 7.21 -14.26
N GLY A 297 11.80 6.02 -14.68
CA GLY A 297 10.71 5.84 -15.64
C GLY A 297 9.62 4.89 -15.13
N SER A 298 8.38 5.11 -15.55
CA SER A 298 7.22 4.25 -15.25
C SER A 298 6.21 4.19 -16.39
N PHE A 299 5.26 3.26 -16.29
CA PHE A 299 4.16 3.09 -17.25
C PHE A 299 2.82 3.52 -16.66
N ASN A 300 1.86 3.87 -17.52
CA ASN A 300 0.50 4.22 -17.12
C ASN A 300 -0.22 3.09 -16.37
N ASP A 301 -0.05 1.86 -16.83
CA ASP A 301 -0.72 0.67 -16.25
C ASP A 301 -0.10 0.27 -14.89
N SER A 302 1.08 0.80 -14.57
CA SER A 302 1.81 0.49 -13.34
C SER A 302 2.53 1.73 -12.79
N PRO A 303 1.78 2.76 -12.34
CA PRO A 303 2.34 4.06 -12.00
C PRO A 303 3.24 4.05 -10.75
N TYR A 304 3.10 3.02 -9.91
CA TYR A 304 3.88 2.85 -8.68
C TYR A 304 5.11 1.93 -8.86
N GLU A 305 5.30 1.35 -10.04
CA GLU A 305 6.41 0.45 -10.33
C GLU A 305 7.41 1.13 -11.28
N TRP A 306 8.59 1.45 -10.76
CA TRP A 306 9.55 2.31 -11.44
C TRP A 306 10.81 1.55 -11.85
N SER A 307 11.54 2.15 -12.80
CA SER A 307 12.89 1.73 -13.15
C SER A 307 13.86 1.77 -11.96
N ALA A 308 15.02 1.17 -12.13
CA ALA A 308 16.18 1.50 -11.31
C ALA A 308 16.51 3.00 -11.44
N PRO A 309 17.11 3.61 -10.40
CA PRO A 309 17.56 5.00 -10.46
C PRO A 309 18.63 5.22 -11.53
N SER A 310 18.62 6.38 -12.18
CA SER A 310 19.78 6.87 -12.93
C SER A 310 21.01 7.02 -12.04
N ASP A 311 22.17 7.18 -12.66
CA ASP A 311 23.35 7.66 -11.94
C ASP A 311 23.07 9.05 -11.35
N PRO A 312 23.60 9.36 -10.15
CA PRO A 312 23.36 10.62 -9.48
C PRO A 312 24.00 11.79 -10.24
N LEU A 313 23.26 12.89 -10.36
CA LEU A 313 23.76 14.16 -10.86
C LEU A 313 23.84 15.16 -9.70
N HIS A 314 25.03 15.61 -9.36
CA HIS A 314 25.27 16.53 -8.26
C HIS A 314 25.34 17.98 -8.73
N LEU A 315 24.57 18.86 -8.08
CA LEU A 315 24.64 20.31 -8.29
C LEU A 315 25.12 21.00 -7.02
N TYR A 316 26.08 21.92 -7.15
CA TYR A 316 26.57 22.73 -6.05
C TYR A 316 26.14 24.19 -6.22
N GLU A 317 25.72 24.83 -5.13
CA GLU A 317 25.42 26.27 -5.14
C GLU A 317 26.72 27.07 -5.18
N THR A 318 26.84 27.98 -6.15
CA THR A 318 27.95 28.95 -6.15
C THR A 318 27.59 30.12 -5.23
N LEU A 319 27.99 30.06 -3.95
CA LEU A 319 28.09 31.27 -3.12
C LEU A 319 29.17 32.17 -3.74
N ARG A 320 28.82 33.41 -4.11
CA ARG A 320 29.82 34.40 -4.55
C ARG A 320 30.93 34.48 -3.50
N VAL A 321 32.14 34.11 -3.90
CA VAL A 321 33.35 34.75 -3.40
C VAL A 321 33.20 36.23 -3.75
N LEU A 322 32.80 37.04 -2.77
CA LEU A 322 32.93 38.49 -2.86
C LEU A 322 34.41 38.77 -3.05
N LEU A 323 34.75 39.25 -4.24
CA LEU A 323 36.06 39.73 -4.65
C LEU A 323 36.63 40.64 -3.54
N CYS A 324 37.60 40.15 -2.78
CA CYS A 324 38.54 41.02 -2.09
C CYS A 324 39.58 41.53 -3.11
N HIS A 325 39.09 42.21 -4.15
CA HIS A 325 39.88 42.97 -5.10
C HIS A 325 39.35 44.40 -5.11
N SER A 326 39.57 45.15 -4.02
CA SER A 326 39.44 46.61 -4.05
C SER A 326 40.02 47.31 -2.82
N TRP A 327 41.20 46.91 -2.31
CA TRP A 327 42.00 47.83 -1.48
C TRP A 327 43.43 47.87 -2.02
N ASN A 328 43.62 48.73 -3.01
CA ASN A 328 44.92 49.22 -3.45
C ASN A 328 45.04 50.65 -2.90
N PRO A 329 45.89 50.93 -1.89
CA PRO A 329 46.30 52.30 -1.61
C PRO A 329 47.54 52.65 -2.48
N PRO A 330 47.74 53.94 -2.82
CA PRO A 330 48.79 54.36 -3.72
C PRO A 330 50.18 54.29 -3.06
N MET A 331 51.20 54.11 -3.91
CA MET A 331 52.62 54.15 -3.53
C MET A 331 52.99 55.40 -2.72
N SER A 332 53.80 55.20 -1.69
CA SER A 332 54.80 56.18 -1.25
C SER A 332 56.11 55.45 -1.00
N LEU A 333 57.14 55.78 -1.79
CA LEU A 333 58.52 55.43 -1.51
C LEU A 333 59.02 56.28 -0.34
N THR A 334 59.47 55.63 0.74
CA THR A 334 60.55 56.17 1.59
C THR A 334 61.32 55.01 2.20
N HIS A 335 62.63 55.02 1.94
CA HIS A 335 63.66 54.18 2.57
C HIS A 335 63.60 54.23 4.10
N ILE A 336 64.03 53.15 4.79
CA ILE A 336 65.10 53.11 5.81
C ILE A 336 65.13 51.72 6.51
N ILE A 337 66.19 50.95 6.19
CA ILE A 337 67.15 50.25 7.07
C ILE A 337 66.64 49.34 8.23
N LEU A 338 67.03 48.05 8.12
CA LEU A 338 67.52 47.06 9.12
C LEU A 338 67.09 47.20 10.61
N LYS A 339 66.53 46.12 11.19
CA LYS A 339 67.27 45.28 12.16
C LYS A 339 66.48 44.07 12.69
N ASP A 340 67.28 43.12 13.14
CA ASP A 340 67.03 41.76 13.61
C ASP A 340 66.08 41.57 14.81
N SER A 341 65.56 40.34 14.86
CA SER A 341 65.56 39.38 15.98
C SER A 341 64.27 39.08 16.77
N PRO A 342 64.11 37.82 17.25
CA PRO A 342 62.86 37.22 17.68
C PRO A 342 62.76 36.97 19.20
N ALA A 343 61.56 36.67 19.69
CA ALA A 343 61.24 35.91 20.91
C ALA A 343 59.69 35.85 21.01
N THR A 344 58.99 34.77 21.30
CA THR A 344 59.28 33.36 21.64
C THR A 344 57.99 32.58 21.36
#